data_AF-R9AFZ8-F1
#
_entry.id   AF-R9AFZ8-F1
#
_cell.length_a   1.000
_cell.length_b   1.000
_cell.length_c   1.000
_cell.angle_alpha   90.00
_cell.angle_beta   90.00
_cell.angle_gamma   90.00
#
_symmetry.space_group_name_H-M   'P 1'
#
loop_
_entity.id
_entity.type
_entity.pdbx_description
1 polymer ?
#
loop_
_entity_poly.entity_id
_entity_poly.type
_entity_poly.pdbx_seq_one_letter_code
_entity_poly.pdbx_strand_id
1 'polypeptide(L)'
;MTVGPNRRLNNQMRRQLEKQLKKVKVETNHIPNRKQPFKIQDVSVNNANTYTFEEYNGRKLSNTAYLKSTHNFVLRLLQLPVIGKSMTFFSMELLNIIPGQIHPGGVLNSAQTKDIMSFCKVKSL
;
A
#
# COMPACT_ATOMS: atom_id res chain seq x y z
N MET A 1 9.60 15.27 -7.40
CA MET A 1 8.29 14.59 -7.57
C MET A 1 7.19 15.60 -7.34
N THR A 2 6.45 15.96 -8.39
CA THR A 2 5.34 16.92 -8.29
C THR A 2 4.09 16.16 -7.83
N VAL A 3 3.75 16.29 -6.56
CA VAL A 3 2.52 15.71 -6.00
C VAL A 3 1.32 16.39 -6.67
N GLY A 4 0.24 15.66 -6.94
CA GLY A 4 -1.00 16.25 -7.44
C GLY A 4 -1.61 17.24 -6.44
N PRO A 5 -2.65 17.99 -6.84
CA PRO A 5 -3.28 18.98 -5.97
C PRO A 5 -3.62 18.38 -4.60
N ASN A 6 -3.36 19.13 -3.53
CA ASN A 6 -3.53 18.71 -2.13
C ASN A 6 -2.68 17.50 -1.72
N ARG A 7 -1.48 17.34 -2.29
CA ARG A 7 -0.56 16.21 -2.02
C ARG A 7 -1.14 14.84 -2.38
N ARG A 8 -2.16 14.79 -3.22
CA ARG A 8 -2.77 13.54 -3.70
C ARG A 8 -2.01 12.98 -4.89
N LEU A 9 -2.03 11.67 -5.05
CA LEU A 9 -1.52 11.04 -6.25
C LEU A 9 -2.46 11.36 -7.42
N ASN A 10 -1.91 11.78 -8.56
CA ASN A 10 -2.68 11.84 -9.78
C ASN A 10 -2.95 10.42 -10.31
N ASN A 11 -3.85 10.28 -11.29
CA ASN A 11 -4.24 8.98 -11.81
C ASN A 11 -3.08 8.20 -12.45
N GLN A 12 -2.14 8.88 -13.09
CA GLN A 12 -0.96 8.25 -13.70
C GLN A 12 -0.04 7.65 -12.64
N MET A 13 0.26 8.42 -11.58
CA MET A 13 1.06 7.98 -10.43
C MET A 13 0.36 6.85 -9.69
N ARG A 14 -0.96 6.92 -9.49
CA ARG A 14 -1.75 5.83 -8.87
C ARG A 14 -1.60 4.54 -9.68
N ARG A 15 -1.73 4.60 -11.00
CA ARG A 15 -1.56 3.42 -11.88
C ARG A 15 -0.14 2.88 -11.88
N GLN A 16 0.87 3.75 -11.80
CA GLN A 16 2.26 3.31 -11.64
C GLN A 16 2.48 2.60 -10.30
N LEU A 17 1.94 3.17 -9.21
CA LEU A 17 1.97 2.57 -7.88
C LEU A 17 1.24 1.22 -7.88
N GLU A 18 0.07 1.13 -8.50
CA GLU A 18 -0.68 -0.12 -8.64
C GLU A 18 0.16 -1.19 -9.35
N LYS A 19 0.83 -0.85 -10.46
CA LYS A 19 1.73 -1.80 -11.15
C LYS A 19 2.88 -2.29 -10.28
N GLN A 20 3.43 -1.43 -9.42
CA GLN A 20 4.54 -1.77 -8.52
C GLN A 20 4.08 -2.63 -7.33
N LEU A 21 2.92 -2.30 -6.75
CA LEU A 21 2.41 -2.97 -5.55
C LEU A 21 1.63 -4.23 -5.85
N LYS A 22 1.04 -4.35 -7.05
CA LYS A 22 0.27 -5.53 -7.43
C LYS A 22 1.14 -6.76 -7.29
N LYS A 23 0.59 -7.78 -6.62
CA LYS A 23 1.26 -9.04 -6.26
C LYS A 23 2.22 -9.00 -5.09
N VAL A 24 2.57 -7.84 -4.53
CA VAL A 24 3.30 -7.77 -3.26
C VAL A 24 2.44 -8.35 -2.15
N LYS A 25 3.01 -9.23 -1.32
CA LYS A 25 2.39 -9.71 -0.09
C LYS A 25 2.66 -8.73 1.04
N VAL A 26 1.61 -8.42 1.79
CA VAL A 26 1.65 -7.52 2.94
C VAL A 26 0.97 -8.17 4.12
N GLU A 27 1.23 -7.67 5.32
CA GLU A 27 0.51 -8.04 6.53
C GLU A 27 -0.09 -6.79 7.20
N THR A 28 -1.24 -6.95 7.85
CA THR A 28 -1.81 -5.87 8.67
C THR A 28 -0.99 -5.65 9.94
N ASN A 29 -0.86 -4.39 10.37
CA ASN A 29 -0.05 -4.01 11.54
C ASN A 29 -0.84 -3.35 12.69
N HIS A 30 -2.14 -3.08 12.50
CA HIS A 30 -2.96 -2.31 13.45
C HIS A 30 -3.53 -3.14 14.61
N ILE A 31 -3.52 -4.47 14.52
CA ILE A 31 -3.86 -5.38 15.62
C ILE A 31 -2.65 -6.27 15.89
N PRO A 32 -1.88 -6.03 16.97
CA PRO A 32 -0.62 -6.73 17.24
C PRO A 32 -0.75 -8.26 17.23
N ASN A 33 -1.83 -8.79 17.80
CA ASN A 33 -2.05 -10.24 17.96
C ASN A 33 -2.80 -10.89 16.78
N ARG A 34 -3.14 -10.11 15.74
CA ARG A 34 -3.96 -10.59 14.61
C ARG A 34 -3.48 -10.00 13.29
N LYS A 35 -2.19 -10.12 13.03
CA LYS A 35 -1.61 -9.79 11.72
C LYS A 35 -2.19 -10.72 10.66
N GLN A 36 -2.72 -10.15 9.58
CA GLN A 36 -3.32 -10.91 8.49
C GLN A 36 -2.50 -10.72 7.23
N PRO A 37 -1.81 -11.77 6.74
CA PRO A 37 -1.09 -11.70 5.48
C PRO A 37 -2.06 -11.77 4.29
N PHE A 38 -1.81 -10.98 3.25
CA PHE A 38 -2.52 -11.07 1.99
C PHE A 38 -1.70 -10.48 0.83
N LYS A 39 -2.12 -10.80 -0.39
CA LYS A 39 -1.54 -10.26 -1.63
C LYS A 39 -2.33 -9.04 -2.07
N ILE A 40 -1.64 -7.94 -2.38
CA ILE A 40 -2.28 -6.73 -2.93
C ILE A 40 -2.88 -7.03 -4.30
N GLN A 41 -4.16 -6.68 -4.46
CA GLN A 41 -4.90 -6.91 -5.71
C GLN A 41 -5.13 -5.60 -6.49
N ASP A 42 -5.38 -4.50 -5.79
CA ASP A 42 -5.73 -3.21 -6.38
C ASP A 42 -5.29 -2.03 -5.49
N VAL A 43 -5.21 -0.84 -6.08
CA VAL A 43 -5.00 0.45 -5.42
C VAL A 43 -6.18 1.36 -5.77
N SER A 44 -7.02 1.69 -4.79
CA SER A 44 -8.25 2.44 -5.01
C SER A 44 -7.99 3.85 -5.57
N VAL A 45 -8.97 4.37 -6.32
CA VAL A 45 -9.03 5.79 -6.72
C VAL A 45 -9.29 6.68 -5.49
N ASN A 46 -9.96 6.14 -4.47
CA ASN A 46 -10.30 6.86 -3.26
C ASN A 46 -9.13 6.86 -2.27
N ASN A 47 -8.92 8.01 -1.62
CA ASN A 47 -7.91 8.18 -0.58
C ASN A 47 -8.48 7.83 0.80
N ALA A 48 -7.60 7.58 1.76
CA ALA A 48 -7.98 7.17 3.12
C ALA A 48 -8.93 8.16 3.81
N ASN A 49 -8.83 9.47 3.51
CA ASN A 49 -9.72 10.50 4.06
C ASN A 49 -11.11 10.59 3.44
N THR A 50 -11.28 10.12 2.19
CA THR A 50 -12.57 10.15 1.48
C THR A 50 -13.20 8.77 1.37
N TYR A 51 -12.45 7.71 1.68
CA TYR A 51 -12.96 6.35 1.58
C TYR A 51 -13.98 6.06 2.68
N THR A 52 -15.15 5.60 2.24
CA THR A 52 -16.25 5.12 3.08
C THR A 52 -16.58 3.69 2.69
N PHE A 53 -17.07 2.92 3.65
CA PHE A 53 -17.57 1.57 3.43
C PHE A 53 -18.87 1.38 4.22
N GLU A 54 -19.64 0.37 3.85
CA GLU A 54 -20.88 0.01 4.54
C GLU A 54 -20.59 -1.08 5.57
N GLU A 55 -21.05 -0.86 6.80
CA GLU A 55 -21.09 -1.88 7.85
C GLU A 55 -22.22 -2.89 7.57
N TYR A 56 -22.20 -4.02 8.28
CA TYR A 56 -23.23 -5.06 8.20
C TYR A 56 -24.65 -4.55 8.50
N ASN A 57 -24.79 -3.47 9.26
CA ASN A 57 -26.06 -2.82 9.59
C ASN A 57 -26.54 -1.82 8.50
N GLY A 58 -25.83 -1.73 7.36
CA GLY A 58 -26.12 -0.79 6.28
C GLY A 58 -25.64 0.65 6.52
N ARG A 59 -24.99 0.92 7.66
CA ARG A 59 -24.47 2.25 7.97
C ARG A 59 -23.19 2.51 7.18
N LYS A 60 -23.15 3.66 6.49
CA LYS A 60 -21.92 4.17 5.88
C LYS A 60 -21.01 4.74 6.94
N LEU A 61 -19.78 4.23 7.01
CA LEU A 61 -18.76 4.69 7.94
C LEU A 61 -17.52 5.18 7.17
N SER A 62 -16.92 6.26 7.66
CA SER A 62 -15.62 6.72 7.16
C SER A 62 -14.51 5.82 7.71
N ASN A 63 -13.55 5.47 6.87
CA ASN A 63 -12.39 4.69 7.27
C ASN A 63 -11.58 5.34 8.41
N THR A 64 -11.46 6.67 8.44
CA THR A 64 -10.78 7.37 9.54
C THR A 64 -11.57 7.26 10.85
N ALA A 65 -12.89 7.41 10.78
CA ALA A 65 -13.77 7.30 11.94
C ALA A 65 -13.73 5.88 12.52
N TYR A 66 -13.82 4.85 11.66
CA TYR A 66 -13.74 3.45 12.05
C TYR A 66 -12.43 3.12 12.77
N LEU A 67 -11.29 3.49 12.18
CA LEU A 67 -9.98 3.17 12.78
C LEU A 67 -9.80 3.88 14.13
N LYS A 68 -10.30 5.11 14.26
CA LYS A 68 -10.26 5.84 15.52
C LYS A 68 -11.16 5.22 16.58
N SER A 69 -12.41 4.86 16.25
CA SER A 69 -13.34 4.30 17.24
C SER A 69 -12.99 2.86 17.63
N THR A 70 -12.64 2.03 16.65
CA THR A 70 -12.52 0.57 16.82
C THR A 70 -11.11 0.17 17.26
N HIS A 71 -10.09 0.89 16.78
CA HIS A 71 -8.69 0.54 17.02
C HIS A 71 -7.90 1.64 17.73
N ASN A 72 -8.54 2.74 18.14
CA ASN A 72 -7.87 3.93 18.67
C ASN A 72 -6.69 4.39 17.80
N PHE A 73 -6.82 4.24 16.48
CA PHE A 73 -5.76 4.49 15.52
C PHE A 73 -6.06 5.74 14.69
N VAL A 74 -5.14 6.69 14.70
CA VAL A 74 -5.25 7.94 13.93
C VAL A 74 -4.33 7.86 12.71
N LEU A 75 -4.94 7.86 11.52
CA LEU A 75 -4.21 7.88 10.26
C LEU A 75 -3.47 9.20 10.06
N ARG A 76 -2.19 9.12 9.69
CA ARG A 76 -1.35 10.26 9.30
C ARG A 76 -1.33 10.43 7.78
N LEU A 77 -1.39 9.33 7.04
CA LEU A 77 -1.27 9.31 5.57
C LEU A 77 -2.63 9.41 4.87
N LEU A 78 -3.40 10.44 5.22
CA LEU A 78 -4.80 10.64 4.82
C LEU A 78 -5.01 10.83 3.30
N GLN A 79 -4.04 11.43 2.63
CA GLN A 79 -4.05 11.77 1.20
C GLN A 79 -3.66 10.61 0.29
N LEU A 80 -3.28 9.47 0.87
CA LEU A 80 -2.87 8.30 0.11
C LEU A 80 -4.05 7.38 -0.23
N PRO A 81 -3.99 6.66 -1.36
CA PRO A 81 -5.03 5.70 -1.75
C PRO A 81 -5.12 4.54 -0.76
N VAL A 82 -6.31 3.94 -0.68
CA VAL A 82 -6.51 2.67 0.05
C VAL A 82 -6.19 1.47 -0.84
N ILE A 83 -5.69 0.39 -0.25
CA ILE A 83 -5.25 -0.84 -0.91
C ILE A 83 -6.35 -1.90 -0.86
N GLY A 84 -6.68 -2.47 -2.01
CA GLY A 84 -7.73 -3.47 -2.16
C GLY A 84 -7.25 -4.91 -1.97
N LYS A 85 -8.08 -5.68 -1.26
CA LYS A 85 -8.05 -7.14 -1.15
C LYS A 85 -9.48 -7.65 -1.35
N SER A 86 -9.81 -8.15 -2.54
CA SER A 86 -11.18 -8.57 -2.89
C SER A 86 -12.18 -7.45 -2.58
N MET A 87 -13.16 -7.68 -1.71
CA MET A 87 -14.21 -6.73 -1.33
C MET A 87 -13.83 -5.82 -0.13
N THR A 88 -12.57 -5.88 0.33
CA THR A 88 -12.11 -5.10 1.49
C THR A 88 -10.96 -4.17 1.09
N PHE A 89 -10.93 -2.98 1.69
CA PHE A 89 -9.87 -2.01 1.47
C PHE A 89 -9.18 -1.64 2.79
N PHE A 90 -7.88 -1.38 2.71
CA PHE A 90 -7.01 -1.07 3.83
C PHE A 90 -6.25 0.22 3.57
N SER A 91 -6.08 1.05 4.59
CA SER A 91 -5.19 2.21 4.46
C SER A 91 -3.74 1.74 4.41
N MET A 92 -2.90 2.32 3.55
CA MET A 92 -1.50 1.89 3.37
C MET A 92 -0.68 1.92 4.67
N GLU A 93 -0.98 2.84 5.57
CA GLU A 93 -0.31 2.94 6.88
C GLU A 93 -0.51 1.70 7.76
N LEU A 94 -1.57 0.92 7.50
CA LEU A 94 -1.89 -0.28 8.26
C LEU A 94 -1.19 -1.53 7.75
N LEU A 95 -0.30 -1.41 6.74
CA LEU A 95 0.26 -2.53 6.00
C LEU A 95 1.79 -2.51 6.04
N ASN A 96 2.38 -3.65 6.38
CA ASN A 96 3.81 -3.89 6.27
C ASN A 96 4.09 -4.83 5.09
N ILE A 97 5.15 -4.57 4.33
CA ILE A 97 5.63 -5.51 3.30
C ILE A 97 6.26 -6.71 4.01
N ILE A 98 5.84 -7.92 3.64
CA ILE A 98 6.41 -9.16 4.18
C ILE A 98 7.85 -9.31 3.65
N PRO A 99 8.85 -9.59 4.49
CA PRO A 99 10.24 -9.73 4.04
C PRO A 99 10.46 -11.01 3.20
N GLY A 100 11.61 -11.08 2.50
CA GLY A 100 12.03 -12.28 1.76
C GLY A 100 11.28 -12.56 0.45
N GLN A 101 10.51 -11.58 -0.04
CA GLN A 101 9.81 -11.71 -1.32
C GLN A 101 10.73 -11.44 -2.50
N ILE A 102 10.62 -12.27 -3.54
CA ILE A 102 11.21 -12.00 -4.85
C ILE A 102 10.54 -10.76 -5.45
N HIS A 103 11.32 -9.92 -6.13
CA HIS A 103 10.81 -8.71 -6.78
C HIS A 103 9.61 -9.04 -7.71
N PRO A 104 8.42 -8.45 -7.49
CA PRO A 104 7.17 -8.89 -8.11
C PRO A 104 7.15 -8.71 -9.64
N GLY A 105 7.95 -7.78 -10.16
CA GLY A 105 8.07 -7.52 -11.60
C GLY A 105 8.93 -8.54 -12.35
N GLY A 106 9.72 -9.38 -11.66
CA GLY A 106 10.65 -10.36 -12.26
C GLY A 106 11.82 -9.77 -13.06
N VAL A 107 11.64 -8.60 -13.67
CA VAL A 107 12.62 -7.88 -14.49
C VAL A 107 12.97 -6.56 -13.80
N LEU A 108 14.26 -6.25 -13.80
CA LEU A 108 14.81 -5.00 -13.28
C LEU A 108 14.95 -3.97 -14.39
N ASN A 109 14.78 -2.70 -14.07
CA ASN A 109 15.07 -1.63 -15.02
C ASN A 109 16.59 -1.44 -15.17
N SER A 110 17.02 -0.69 -16.19
CA SER A 110 18.44 -0.51 -16.51
C SER A 110 19.25 0.09 -15.36
N ALA A 111 18.67 1.01 -14.58
CA ALA A 111 19.31 1.59 -13.40
C ALA A 111 19.50 0.53 -12.31
N GLN A 112 18.43 -0.21 -11.95
CA GLN A 112 18.49 -1.30 -10.98
C GLN A 112 19.48 -2.39 -11.40
N THR A 113 19.54 -2.74 -12.69
CA THR A 113 20.50 -3.70 -13.22
C THR A 113 21.93 -3.20 -13.06
N LYS A 114 22.20 -1.93 -13.37
CA LYS A 114 23.52 -1.31 -13.16
C LYS A 114 23.92 -1.35 -11.69
N ASP A 115 22.98 -1.06 -10.79
CA ASP A 115 23.21 -1.08 -9.35
C ASP A 115 23.53 -2.49 -8.85
N ILE A 116 22.78 -3.51 -9.28
CA ILE A 116 23.08 -4.91 -8.95
C ILE A 116 24.43 -5.34 -9.52
N MET A 117 24.74 -4.99 -10.77
CA MET A 117 26.05 -5.30 -11.35
C MET A 117 27.17 -4.65 -10.54
N SER A 118 27.00 -3.42 -10.08
CA SER A 118 27.97 -2.74 -9.22
C SER A 118 28.08 -3.39 -7.85
N PHE A 119 26.95 -3.82 -7.26
CA PHE A 119 26.90 -4.47 -5.97
C PHE A 119 27.57 -5.86 -5.98
N CYS A 120 27.35 -6.63 -7.05
CA CYS A 120 27.89 -7.97 -7.20
C CYS A 120 29.33 -8.00 -7.74
N LYS A 121 29.90 -6.86 -8.14
CA LYS A 121 31.32 -6.77 -8.51
C LYS A 121 32.17 -7.04 -7.27
N VAL A 122 32.64 -8.27 -7.16
CA VAL A 122 33.71 -8.63 -6.23
C VAL A 122 34.97 -7.89 -6.67
N LYS A 123 35.55 -7.06 -5.78
CA LYS A 123 36.91 -6.56 -6.00
C LYS A 123 37.85 -7.76 -5.91
N SER A 124 38.39 -8.19 -7.03
CA SER A 124 39.56 -9.08 -7.03
C SER A 124 40.68 -8.34 -6.30
N LEU A 125 41.13 -8.90 -5.17
CA LEU A 125 42.32 -8.46 -4.44
C LEU A 125 43.58 -8.81 -5.23
#